data_AF-H1YAE5-F1
#
_entry.id   AF-H1YAE5-F1
#
_cell.length_a   1.000
_cell.length_b   1.000
_cell.length_c   1.000
_cell.angle_alpha   90.00
_cell.angle_beta   90.00
_cell.angle_gamma   90.00
#
_symmetry.space_group_name_H-M   'P 1'
#
loop_
_entity.id
_entity.type
_entity.pdbx_description
1 polymer ?
#
loop_
_entity_poly.entity_id
_entity_poly.type
_entity_poly.pdbx_seq_one_letter_code
_entity_poly.pdbx_strand_id
1 'polypeptide(L)' 'MQTTKKVAIKGKEYNDIIITDQVRSYADEPFFIKKEEKAKAFLKKHPIPDHIKNR' A
#
# COMPACT_ATOMS: atom_id res chain seq x y z
N MET A 1 27.13 -9.40 1.04
CA MET A 1 25.90 -8.58 1.01
C MET A 1 25.46 -8.44 -0.45
N GLN A 2 24.39 -9.13 -0.87
CA GLN A 2 23.89 -9.07 -2.25
C GLN A 2 22.98 -7.86 -2.43
N THR A 3 23.31 -6.98 -3.38
CA THR A 3 22.48 -5.84 -3.77
C THR A 3 21.65 -6.23 -4.99
N THR A 4 20.36 -6.48 -4.79
CA THR A 4 19.42 -6.73 -5.88
C THR A 4 19.19 -5.44 -6.67
N LYS A 5 19.84 -5.30 -7.83
CA LYS A 5 19.57 -4.21 -8.78
C LYS A 5 18.22 -4.46 -9.45
N LYS A 6 17.22 -3.61 -9.17
CA LYS A 6 15.92 -3.63 -9.86
C LYS A 6 16.11 -3.18 -11.30
N VAL A 7 15.94 -4.10 -12.25
CA VAL A 7 15.93 -3.80 -13.68
C VAL A 7 14.67 -3.01 -13.99
N ALA A 8 14.82 -1.79 -14.51
CA ALA A 8 13.69 -0.99 -14.97
C ALA A 8 13.14 -1.58 -16.27
N ILE A 9 11.89 -2.06 -16.22
CA ILE A 9 11.16 -2.55 -17.38
C ILE A 9 10.72 -1.31 -18.15
N LYS A 10 11.24 -1.13 -19.38
CA LYS A 10 10.83 -0.04 -20.28
C LYS A 10 9.33 -0.18 -20.57
N GLY A 11 8.52 0.75 -20.07
CA GLY A 11 7.09 0.84 -20.34
C GLY A 11 6.82 1.18 -21.81
N LYS A 12 5.71 0.68 -22.35
CA LYS A 12 5.25 1.02 -23.71
C LYS A 12 4.75 2.46 -23.72
N GLU A 13 5.37 3.32 -24.50
CA GLU A 13 4.94 4.70 -24.72
C GLU A 13 3.65 4.70 -25.56
N TYR A 14 2.56 5.17 -24.96
CA TYR A 14 1.39 5.64 -25.69
C TYR A 14 1.45 7.17 -25.64
N ASN A 15 1.48 7.81 -26.82
CA ASN A 15 1.54 9.26 -27.06
C ASN A 15 1.30 10.11 -25.79
N ASP A 16 2.40 10.68 -25.27
CA ASP A 16 2.47 11.61 -24.14
C ASP A 16 1.97 11.16 -22.76
N ILE A 17 1.64 9.88 -22.56
CA ILE A 17 1.28 9.33 -21.24
C ILE A 17 2.21 8.18 -20.87
N ILE A 18 3.11 8.41 -19.91
CA ILE A 18 3.90 7.35 -19.31
C ILE A 18 3.00 6.61 -18.30
N ILE A 19 2.32 5.55 -18.75
CA ILE A 19 1.61 4.63 -17.86
C ILE A 19 2.66 3.78 -17.16
N THR A 20 3.00 4.14 -15.93
CA THR A 20 3.91 3.34 -15.09
C THR A 20 3.15 2.61 -14.01
N ASP A 21 3.19 1.28 -14.02
CA ASP A 21 2.72 0.46 -12.90
C ASP A 21 3.72 0.45 -11.72
N GLN A 22 4.84 1.16 -11.85
CA GLN A 22 5.87 1.26 -10.83
C GLN A 22 5.52 2.34 -9.80
N VAL A 23 4.40 2.14 -9.10
CA VAL A 23 4.08 2.94 -7.91
C VAL A 23 4.95 2.43 -6.75
N ARG A 24 5.53 3.36 -5.98
CA ARG A 24 6.32 3.02 -4.79
C ARG A 24 5.41 2.33 -3.77
N SER A 25 5.77 1.11 -3.37
CA SER A 25 5.09 0.41 -2.28
C SER A 25 5.44 1.06 -0.94
N TYR A 26 4.41 1.38 -0.15
CA TYR A 26 4.53 1.93 1.20
C TYR A 26 4.19 0.90 2.30
N ALA A 27 3.94 -0.35 1.91
CA ALA A 27 3.50 -1.40 2.83
C ALA A 27 4.51 -1.64 3.97
N ASP A 28 5.81 -1.56 3.68
CA ASP A 28 6.89 -1.83 4.64
C ASP A 28 7.42 -0.56 5.32
N GLU A 29 6.85 0.61 5.04
CA GLU A 29 7.33 1.85 5.64
C GLU A 29 6.90 1.96 7.12
N PRO A 30 7.81 2.23 8.06
CA PRO A 30 7.52 2.22 9.51
C PRO A 30 6.37 3.13 9.94
N PHE A 31 6.12 4.21 9.19
CA PHE A 31 5.02 5.13 9.44
C PHE A 31 3.66 4.47 9.19
N PHE A 32 3.52 3.72 8.09
CA PHE A 32 2.27 3.08 7.71
C PHE A 32 1.97 1.86 8.59
N ILE A 33 3.00 1.07 8.92
CA ILE A 33 2.88 -0.06 9.87
C ILE A 33 2.33 0.42 11.22
N LYS A 34 2.91 1.48 11.80
CA LYS A 34 2.43 2.05 13.07
C LYS A 34 0.98 2.54 13.00
N LYS A 35 0.55 3.07 11.85
CA LYS A 35 -0.84 3.49 11.65
C LYS A 35 -1.78 2.30 11.55
N GLU A 36 -1.37 1.24 10.87
CA GLU A 36 -2.13 0.00 10.78
C GLU A 36 -2.33 -0.64 12.16
N GLU A 37 -1.28 -0.73 12.97
CA GLU A 37 -1.37 -1.24 14.35
C GLU A 37 -2.32 -0.40 15.20
N LYS A 38 -2.24 0.92 15.11
CA LYS A 38 -3.16 1.84 15.82
C LYS A 38 -4.60 1.67 15.36
N ALA A 39 -4.84 1.50 14.06
CA ALA A 39 -6.17 1.27 13.52
C ALA A 39 -6.75 -0.06 14.03
N LYS A 40 -5.95 -1.14 14.05
CA LYS A 40 -6.35 -2.43 14.63
C LYS A 40 -6.70 -2.30 16.12
N ALA A 41 -5.88 -1.58 16.89
CA ALA A 41 -6.16 -1.33 18.31
C ALA A 41 -7.44 -0.52 18.52
N PHE A 42 -7.68 0.50 17.68
CA PHE A 42 -8.90 1.31 17.72
C PHE A 42 -10.13 0.46 17.45
N LEU A 43 -10.12 -0.36 16.39
CA LEU A 43 -11.24 -1.24 16.04
C LEU A 43 -11.50 -2.33 17.08
N LYS A 44 -10.46 -2.81 17.77
CA LYS A 44 -10.60 -3.74 18.88
C LYS A 44 -11.33 -3.09 20.07
N LYS A 45 -11.06 -1.81 20.33
CA LYS A 45 -11.70 -1.04 21.40
C LYS A 45 -13.10 -0.54 21.01
N HIS A 46 -13.29 -0.23 19.73
CA HIS A 46 -14.51 0.31 19.14
C HIS A 46 -14.94 -0.60 17.98
N PRO A 47 -15.61 -1.73 18.27
CA PRO A 47 -16.07 -2.63 17.24
C PRO A 47 -17.06 -1.93 16.32
N ILE A 48 -17.02 -2.28 15.03
CA ILE A 48 -17.93 -1.74 14.04
C ILE A 48 -19.35 -2.26 14.36
N PRO A 49 -20.36 -1.39 14.41
CA PRO A 49 -21.74 -1.80 14.62
C PRO A 49 -22.22 -2.81 13.59
N ASP A 50 -22.99 -3.82 14.03
CA ASP A 50 -23.40 -4.95 13.17
C ASP A 50 -24.24 -4.53 11.95
N HIS A 51 -25.02 -3.45 12.08
CA HIS A 51 -25.84 -2.93 10.99
C HIS A 51 -25.02 -2.31 9.84
N ILE A 52 -23.73 -2.04 10.05
CA ILE A 52 -22.79 -1.53 9.03
C ILE A 52 -21.99 -2.68 8.40
N LYS A 53 -21.79 -3.77 9.15
CA LYS A 53 -20.90 -4.87 8.79
C LYS A 53 -21.37 -5.70 7.57
N ASN A 54 -22.67 -5.60 7.23
CA ASN A 54 -23.32 -6.42 6.21
C ASN A 54 -23.76 -5.63 4.95
N ARG A 55 -23.19 -4.44 4.71
CA ARG A 55 -23.50 -3.65 3.50
C ARG A 55 -22.58 -3.99 2.34
#